data_AF-A0A9W8I927-F1
#
_entry.id   AF-A0A9W8I927-F1
#
_cell.length_a   1.000
_cell.length_b   1.000
_cell.length_c   1.000
_cell.angle_alpha   90.00
_cell.angle_beta   90.00
_cell.angle_gamma   90.00
#
_symmetry.space_group_name_H-M   'P 1'
#
loop_
_entity.id
_entity.type
_entity.pdbx_description
1 polymer ?
#
loop_
_entity_poly.entity_id
_entity_poly.type
_entity_poly.pdbx_seq_one_letter_code
_entity_poly.pdbx_strand_id
1 'polypeptide(L)'
;MNSIEIASSTDLLGQISKMTLPKTKSLSLSIVSTSDNSRLSAVSTINHIANKVGMHLDFYLYMLEDSVIIDPKTIDWSNVTFLQLASPITMTVLVGLLERLPGIFQLILYNFVIDDVSADVHAAQHFLPSKKYTPLNTSISKLMLDYNRAESSEETVAAIIKYLALRLTSLKMFGAWTTFDTEMVAFIDKFKPSYPHLSQLVFKLGIV
;
A
#
# COMPACT_ATOMS: atom_id res chain seq x y z
N MET A 1 -17.80 -19.08 -12.63
CA MET A 1 -16.88 -18.08 -13.19
C MET A 1 -15.84 -17.79 -12.11
N ASN A 2 -14.54 -17.91 -12.41
CA ASN A 2 -13.49 -17.86 -11.39
C ASN A 2 -13.00 -16.44 -11.10
N SER A 3 -12.97 -15.58 -12.11
CA SER A 3 -12.58 -14.18 -12.00
C SER A 3 -13.43 -13.30 -12.92
N ILE A 4 -13.56 -12.03 -12.56
CA ILE A 4 -14.02 -10.93 -13.42
C ILE A 4 -12.89 -9.90 -13.43
N GLU A 5 -12.52 -9.40 -14.61
CA GLU A 5 -11.55 -8.33 -14.77
C GLU A 5 -12.24 -7.16 -15.48
N ILE A 6 -12.16 -5.96 -14.90
CA ILE A 6 -12.76 -4.74 -15.45
C ILE A 6 -11.67 -3.68 -15.52
N ALA A 7 -11.29 -3.28 -16.74
CA ALA A 7 -10.48 -2.10 -16.99
C ALA A 7 -11.38 -1.00 -17.58
N SER A 8 -11.48 0.14 -16.91
CA SER A 8 -12.55 1.10 -17.18
C SER A 8 -12.21 2.53 -16.77
N SER A 9 -12.90 3.50 -17.38
CA SER A 9 -12.97 4.87 -16.85
C SER A 9 -13.96 4.94 -15.69
N THR A 10 -13.88 5.98 -14.87
CA THR A 10 -14.87 6.27 -13.83
C THR A 10 -16.31 6.18 -14.33
N ASP A 11 -16.61 6.80 -15.48
CA ASP A 11 -17.98 6.91 -15.98
C ASP A 11 -18.57 5.55 -16.35
N LEU A 12 -17.78 4.70 -17.00
CA LEU A 12 -18.18 3.35 -17.37
C LEU A 12 -18.27 2.45 -16.13
N LEU A 13 -17.40 2.66 -15.14
CA LEU A 13 -17.50 2.00 -13.83
C LEU A 13 -18.84 2.32 -13.15
N GLY A 14 -19.30 3.58 -13.23
CA GLY A 14 -20.59 4.02 -12.70
C GLY A 14 -21.80 3.36 -13.38
N GLN A 15 -21.63 2.86 -14.60
CA GLN A 15 -22.63 2.02 -15.28
C GLN A 15 -22.55 0.57 -14.83
N ILE A 16 -21.33 0.01 -14.76
CA ILE A 16 -21.08 -1.36 -14.29
C ILE A 16 -21.58 -1.55 -12.87
N SER A 17 -21.42 -0.54 -12.00
CA SER A 17 -21.91 -0.57 -10.63
C SER A 17 -23.43 -0.72 -10.54
N LYS A 18 -24.19 -0.32 -11.56
CA LYS A 18 -25.65 -0.49 -11.62
C LYS A 18 -26.07 -1.86 -12.17
N MET A 19 -25.15 -2.60 -12.78
CA MET A 19 -25.42 -3.92 -13.33
C MET A 19 -25.45 -5.00 -12.23
N THR A 20 -26.11 -6.12 -12.55
CA THR A 20 -25.99 -7.35 -11.75
C THR A 20 -24.72 -8.06 -12.15
N LEU A 21 -23.73 -8.09 -11.27
CA LEU A 21 -22.49 -8.84 -11.49
C LEU A 21 -22.69 -10.32 -11.14
N PRO A 22 -22.16 -11.26 -11.93
CA PRO A 22 -22.23 -12.67 -11.59
C PRO A 22 -21.40 -12.97 -10.34
N LYS A 23 -21.82 -13.97 -9.55
CA LYS A 23 -21.03 -14.44 -8.41
C LYS A 23 -19.68 -14.97 -8.92
N THR A 24 -18.60 -14.39 -8.43
CA THR A 24 -17.22 -14.74 -8.78
C THR A 24 -16.40 -14.97 -7.51
N LYS A 25 -15.30 -15.72 -7.63
CA LYS A 25 -14.34 -15.92 -6.53
C LYS A 25 -13.34 -14.78 -6.42
N SER A 26 -13.17 -14.00 -7.48
CA SER A 26 -12.22 -12.89 -7.56
C SER A 26 -12.73 -11.81 -8.52
N LEU A 27 -12.47 -10.54 -8.20
CA LEU A 27 -12.85 -9.37 -8.99
C LEU A 27 -11.68 -8.40 -9.05
N SER A 28 -11.03 -8.32 -10.21
CA SER A 28 -10.02 -7.30 -10.49
C SER A 28 -10.68 -6.08 -11.13
N LEU A 29 -10.43 -4.91 -10.55
CA LEU A 29 -10.86 -3.62 -11.09
C LEU A 29 -9.60 -2.84 -11.51
N SER A 30 -9.64 -2.11 -12.60
CA SER A 30 -8.56 -1.23 -13.03
C SER A 30 -9.23 0.05 -13.51
N ILE A 31 -9.02 1.13 -12.78
CA ILE A 31 -9.87 2.32 -12.89
C ILE A 31 -9.02 3.52 -13.18
N VAL A 32 -9.03 3.95 -14.44
CA VAL A 32 -8.35 5.16 -14.88
C VAL A 32 -9.27 6.37 -14.62
N SER A 33 -8.79 7.37 -13.90
CA SER A 33 -9.57 8.58 -13.57
C SER A 33 -8.78 9.84 -13.85
N THR A 34 -9.31 10.69 -14.74
CA THR A 34 -8.59 11.83 -15.32
C THR A 34 -9.00 13.20 -14.76
N SER A 35 -9.96 13.29 -13.83
CA SER A 35 -10.41 14.57 -13.23
C SER A 35 -10.91 14.47 -11.78
N ASP A 36 -10.76 15.53 -10.97
CA ASP A 36 -11.10 15.54 -9.53
C ASP A 36 -12.54 15.11 -9.21
N ASN A 37 -13.53 15.64 -9.92
CA ASN A 37 -14.94 15.30 -9.68
C ASN A 37 -15.26 13.85 -10.08
N SER A 38 -14.56 13.29 -11.07
CA SER A 38 -14.68 11.88 -11.43
C SER A 38 -14.00 10.96 -10.40
N ARG A 39 -12.99 11.41 -9.67
CA ARG A 39 -12.22 10.58 -8.72
C ARG A 39 -13.01 10.19 -7.46
N LEU A 40 -13.70 11.13 -6.81
CA LEU A 40 -14.58 10.82 -5.66
C LEU A 40 -15.75 9.91 -6.06
N SER A 41 -16.29 10.12 -7.26
CA SER A 41 -17.29 9.24 -7.86
C SER A 41 -16.72 7.84 -8.12
N ALA A 42 -15.46 7.72 -8.56
CA ALA A 42 -14.79 6.44 -8.76
C ALA A 42 -14.67 5.66 -7.45
N VAL A 43 -14.24 6.34 -6.38
CA VAL A 43 -14.13 5.79 -5.03
C VAL A 43 -15.49 5.29 -4.51
N SER A 44 -16.54 6.10 -4.63
CA SER A 44 -17.92 5.72 -4.28
C SER A 44 -18.41 4.52 -5.11
N THR A 45 -18.07 4.48 -6.39
CA THR A 45 -18.45 3.41 -7.31
C THR A 45 -17.72 2.11 -6.99
N ILE A 46 -16.44 2.17 -6.62
CA ILE A 46 -15.66 1.04 -6.09
C ILE A 46 -16.34 0.47 -4.86
N ASN A 47 -16.71 1.32 -3.89
CA ASN A 47 -17.42 0.89 -2.68
C ASN A 47 -18.71 0.14 -3.03
N HIS A 48 -19.49 0.67 -3.97
CA HIS A 48 -20.74 0.05 -4.39
C HIS A 48 -20.52 -1.32 -5.07
N ILE A 49 -19.48 -1.44 -5.91
CA ILE A 49 -19.14 -2.70 -6.56
C ILE A 49 -18.64 -3.71 -5.51
N ALA A 50 -17.68 -3.33 -4.66
CA ALA A 50 -17.11 -4.21 -3.63
C ALA A 50 -18.19 -4.78 -2.70
N ASN A 51 -19.13 -3.94 -2.25
CA ASN A 51 -20.22 -4.35 -1.38
C ASN A 51 -21.23 -5.29 -2.05
N LYS A 52 -21.39 -5.24 -3.38
CA LYS A 52 -22.31 -6.11 -4.12
C LYS A 52 -21.82 -7.55 -4.24
N VAL A 53 -20.51 -7.78 -4.21
CA VAL A 53 -19.95 -9.11 -4.51
C VAL A 53 -19.84 -10.00 -3.26
N GLY A 54 -19.77 -9.42 -2.05
CA GLY A 54 -20.03 -10.11 -0.78
C GLY A 54 -19.18 -11.36 -0.46
N MET A 55 -18.00 -11.49 -1.07
CA MET A 55 -17.03 -12.57 -0.87
C MET A 55 -15.61 -11.99 -0.96
N HIS A 56 -14.54 -12.76 -0.70
CA HIS A 56 -13.15 -12.31 -0.85
C HIS A 56 -12.87 -11.77 -2.27
N LEU A 57 -12.30 -10.55 -2.39
CA LEU A 57 -12.04 -9.89 -3.68
C LEU A 57 -10.57 -9.51 -3.82
N ASP A 58 -9.92 -10.00 -4.87
CA ASP A 58 -8.62 -9.46 -5.31
C ASP A 58 -8.84 -8.17 -6.10
N PHE A 59 -9.01 -7.06 -5.39
CA PHE A 59 -9.24 -5.75 -5.98
C PHE A 59 -7.92 -5.11 -6.43
N TYR A 60 -7.90 -4.43 -7.58
CA TYR A 60 -6.77 -3.64 -8.05
C TYR A 60 -7.29 -2.20 -8.24
N LEU A 61 -6.46 -1.17 -8.06
CA LEU A 61 -6.92 0.23 -8.18
C LEU A 61 -5.89 1.10 -8.89
N TYR A 62 -5.87 1.01 -10.21
CA TYR A 62 -4.95 1.76 -11.06
C TYR A 62 -5.38 3.21 -11.28
N MET A 63 -5.29 4.07 -10.26
CA MET A 63 -5.48 5.51 -10.44
C MET A 63 -4.24 6.10 -11.10
N LEU A 64 -4.31 6.38 -12.40
CA LEU A 64 -3.25 7.08 -13.13
C LEU A 64 -3.47 8.61 -13.02
N GLU A 65 -2.41 9.31 -12.62
CA GLU A 65 -2.20 10.77 -12.66
C GLU A 65 -2.83 11.65 -11.56
N ASP A 66 -1.91 12.45 -10.95
CA ASP A 66 -1.98 13.64 -10.10
C ASP A 66 -2.48 13.60 -8.64
N SER A 67 -1.81 14.47 -7.87
CA SER A 67 -1.76 14.87 -6.44
C SER A 67 -3.00 14.74 -5.50
N VAL A 68 -3.87 13.77 -5.70
CA VAL A 68 -5.02 13.56 -4.80
C VAL A 68 -4.65 12.61 -3.67
N ILE A 69 -4.65 13.16 -2.46
CA ILE A 69 -4.54 12.39 -1.22
C ILE A 69 -5.83 11.56 -1.07
N ILE A 70 -5.72 10.24 -1.22
CA ILE A 70 -6.79 9.32 -0.85
C ILE A 70 -7.08 9.54 0.64
N ASP A 71 -8.32 9.89 1.00
CA ASP A 71 -8.75 9.81 2.39
C ASP A 71 -9.11 8.35 2.71
N PRO A 72 -8.27 7.62 3.49
CA PRO A 72 -8.51 6.20 3.81
C PRO A 72 -9.82 5.98 4.58
N LYS A 73 -10.42 7.05 5.13
CA LYS A 73 -11.68 7.02 5.89
C LYS A 73 -12.91 6.87 5.01
N THR A 74 -12.81 7.16 3.72
CA THR A 74 -13.95 7.23 2.80
C THR A 74 -14.26 5.92 2.08
N ILE A 75 -13.40 4.90 2.26
CA ILE A 75 -13.47 3.61 1.58
C ILE A 75 -13.66 2.50 2.61
N ASP A 76 -14.61 1.60 2.36
CA ASP A 76 -14.72 0.35 3.12
C ASP A 76 -13.79 -0.69 2.50
N TRP A 77 -12.70 -0.97 3.20
CA TRP A 77 -11.64 -1.87 2.75
C TRP A 77 -11.81 -3.32 3.21
N SER A 78 -12.91 -3.63 3.91
CA SER A 78 -13.09 -4.93 4.58
C SER A 78 -12.98 -6.15 3.66
N ASN A 79 -13.31 -5.99 2.38
CA ASN A 79 -13.29 -7.08 1.38
C ASN A 79 -12.07 -7.02 0.43
N VAL A 80 -11.20 -6.02 0.58
CA VAL A 80 -10.03 -5.81 -0.29
C VAL A 80 -8.85 -6.62 0.26
N THR A 81 -8.27 -7.51 -0.55
CA THR A 81 -7.12 -8.36 -0.16
C THR A 81 -5.81 -7.95 -0.82
N PHE A 82 -5.89 -7.33 -2.00
CA PHE A 82 -4.80 -6.77 -2.76
C PHE A 82 -5.12 -5.30 -3.00
N LEU A 83 -4.11 -4.43 -2.99
CA LEU A 83 -4.30 -3.05 -3.38
C LEU A 83 -3.04 -2.55 -4.07
N GLN A 84 -3.25 -1.99 -5.25
CA GLN A 84 -2.23 -1.34 -6.03
C GLN A 84 -2.72 0.07 -6.31
N LEU A 85 -1.90 1.08 -6.03
CA LEU A 85 -2.25 2.50 -6.16
C LEU A 85 -1.16 3.19 -6.97
N ALA A 86 -1.53 3.90 -8.04
CA ALA A 86 -0.60 4.65 -8.88
C ALA A 86 -0.70 6.18 -8.73
N SER A 87 -0.86 6.63 -7.48
CA SER A 87 -1.11 8.02 -7.13
C SER A 87 -0.14 8.50 -6.04
N PRO A 88 0.23 9.80 -6.01
CA PRO A 88 1.03 10.39 -4.94
C PRO A 88 0.49 10.10 -3.54
N ILE A 89 1.26 9.35 -2.74
CA ILE A 89 0.90 9.02 -1.34
C ILE A 89 2.03 9.48 -0.43
N THR A 90 1.70 10.33 0.54
CA THR A 90 2.63 10.76 1.60
C THR A 90 2.73 9.72 2.71
N MET A 91 3.73 9.86 3.59
CA MET A 91 3.94 8.93 4.70
C MET A 91 2.76 8.91 5.68
N THR A 92 2.16 10.07 5.98
CA THR A 92 0.99 10.18 6.86
C THR A 92 -0.20 9.41 6.31
N VAL A 93 -0.44 9.54 4.99
CA VAL A 93 -1.53 8.84 4.30
C VAL A 93 -1.26 7.34 4.26
N LEU A 94 -0.01 6.92 3.99
CA LEU A 94 0.40 5.53 4.05
C LEU A 94 0.11 4.92 5.42
N VAL A 95 0.55 5.54 6.50
CA VAL A 95 0.29 5.03 7.86
C VAL A 95 -1.22 4.93 8.13
N GLY A 96 -1.99 5.96 7.75
CA GLY A 96 -3.44 5.95 7.89
C GLY A 96 -4.14 4.86 7.06
N LEU A 97 -3.60 4.54 5.87
CA LEU A 97 -4.02 3.38 5.09
C LEU A 97 -3.69 2.09 5.84
N LEU A 98 -2.44 1.87 6.23
CA LEU A 98 -1.99 0.63 6.89
C LEU A 98 -2.85 0.26 8.11
N GLU A 99 -3.27 1.25 8.92
CA GLU A 99 -4.12 1.05 10.11
C GLU A 99 -5.58 0.66 9.79
N ARG A 100 -6.04 0.93 8.56
CA ARG A 100 -7.43 0.74 8.12
C ARG A 100 -7.61 -0.42 7.15
N LEU A 101 -6.53 -1.12 6.85
CA LEU A 101 -6.48 -2.21 5.88
C LEU A 101 -6.22 -3.56 6.59
N PRO A 102 -7.09 -4.02 7.51
CA PRO A 102 -6.84 -5.26 8.24
C PRO A 102 -6.96 -6.51 7.36
N GLY A 103 -7.60 -6.42 6.19
CA GLY A 103 -7.78 -7.53 5.25
C GLY A 103 -6.76 -7.60 4.10
N ILE A 104 -5.94 -6.55 3.92
CA ILE A 104 -5.00 -6.49 2.79
C ILE A 104 -3.73 -7.28 3.09
N PHE A 105 -3.45 -8.24 2.22
CA PHE A 105 -2.23 -9.06 2.25
C PHE A 105 -1.07 -8.42 1.46
N GLN A 106 -1.38 -7.69 0.38
CA GLN A 106 -0.39 -7.10 -0.51
C GLN A 106 -0.76 -5.66 -0.90
N LEU A 107 0.16 -4.73 -0.66
CA LEU A 107 0.05 -3.32 -1.01
C LEU A 107 1.20 -2.91 -1.95
N ILE A 108 0.87 -2.32 -3.10
CA ILE A 108 1.83 -1.76 -4.05
C ILE A 108 1.50 -0.29 -4.25
N LEU A 109 2.46 0.60 -4.01
CA LEU A 109 2.30 2.03 -4.22
C LEU A 109 3.29 2.48 -5.30
N TYR A 110 2.78 3.12 -6.35
CA TYR A 110 3.59 3.86 -7.30
C TYR A 110 3.54 5.34 -6.96
N ASN A 111 4.61 6.06 -7.29
CA ASN A 111 4.77 7.48 -7.01
C ASN A 111 4.62 7.82 -5.52
N PHE A 112 5.15 6.97 -4.63
CA PHE A 112 5.23 7.28 -3.20
C PHE A 112 6.03 8.57 -3.00
N VAL A 113 5.40 9.54 -2.35
CA VAL A 113 5.98 10.87 -2.09
C VAL A 113 6.59 10.86 -0.70
N ILE A 114 7.89 11.12 -0.65
CA ILE A 114 8.63 11.22 0.59
C ILE A 114 8.47 12.65 1.13
N ASP A 115 7.31 12.90 1.73
CA ASP A 115 6.97 14.13 2.42
C ASP A 115 6.31 13.81 3.78
N ASP A 116 6.28 14.79 4.67
CA ASP A 116 5.75 14.68 6.05
C ASP A 116 6.38 13.53 6.86
N VAL A 117 7.68 13.29 6.65
CA VAL A 117 8.42 12.23 7.33
C VAL A 117 8.66 12.61 8.80
N SER A 118 7.98 11.93 9.72
CA SER A 118 8.11 12.21 11.15
C SER A 118 9.54 11.98 11.67
N ALA A 119 9.93 12.67 12.75
CA ALA A 119 11.22 12.49 13.42
C ALA A 119 11.49 11.02 13.82
N ASP A 120 10.43 10.23 14.05
CA ASP A 120 10.51 8.82 14.38
C ASP A 120 11.02 7.95 13.23
N VAL A 121 10.75 8.35 11.99
CA VAL A 121 11.29 7.70 10.80
C VAL A 121 12.78 7.97 10.69
N HIS A 122 13.21 9.22 10.88
CA HIS A 122 14.64 9.58 10.90
C HIS A 122 15.38 8.90 12.06
N ALA A 123 14.75 8.77 13.24
CA ALA A 123 15.33 8.04 14.37
C ALA A 123 15.58 6.54 14.06
N ALA A 124 14.80 5.94 13.16
CA ALA A 124 15.02 4.56 12.70
C ALA A 124 16.30 4.41 11.87
N GLN A 125 16.76 5.48 11.20
CA GLN A 125 18.02 5.48 10.44
C GLN A 125 19.23 5.24 11.34
N HIS A 126 19.27 5.89 12.51
CA HIS A 126 20.41 5.87 13.43
C HIS A 126 20.42 4.70 14.41
N PHE A 127 19.57 3.69 14.20
CA PHE A 127 19.54 2.47 15.01
C PHE A 127 19.46 2.74 16.52
N LEU A 128 18.51 3.55 16.98
CA LEU A 128 18.31 3.83 18.41
C LEU A 128 17.47 2.71 19.08
N PRO A 129 18.09 1.70 19.73
CA PRO A 129 17.37 0.54 20.28
C PRO A 129 16.49 0.86 21.50
N SER A 130 16.64 2.05 22.09
CA SER A 130 15.86 2.46 23.27
C SER A 130 14.41 2.79 22.95
N LYS A 131 14.07 3.07 21.68
CA LYS A 131 12.70 3.37 21.26
C LYS A 131 12.01 2.10 20.76
N LYS A 132 11.00 1.64 21.50
CA LYS A 132 10.09 0.58 21.03
C LYS A 132 9.04 1.19 20.12
N TYR A 133 8.99 0.74 18.87
CA TYR A 133 7.96 1.16 17.92
C TYR A 133 6.69 0.36 18.15
N THR A 134 5.54 1.05 18.18
CA THR A 134 4.24 0.39 18.34
C THR A 134 3.85 -0.29 17.03
N PRO A 135 3.53 -1.61 17.05
CA PRO A 135 3.06 -2.33 15.87
C PRO A 135 1.81 -1.71 15.26
N LEU A 136 1.72 -1.76 13.94
CA LEU A 136 0.51 -1.41 13.19
C LEU A 136 -0.42 -2.63 13.13
N ASN A 137 -1.72 -2.42 13.35
CA ASN A 137 -2.72 -3.46 13.22
C ASN A 137 -3.06 -3.68 11.74
N THR A 138 -2.30 -4.52 11.06
CA THR A 138 -2.48 -4.83 9.64
C THR A 138 -2.11 -6.28 9.34
N SER A 139 -2.66 -6.83 8.24
CA SER A 139 -2.32 -8.15 7.73
C SER A 139 -1.37 -8.11 6.53
N ILE A 140 -0.86 -6.92 6.17
CA ILE A 140 0.01 -6.72 5.02
C ILE A 140 1.28 -7.55 5.20
N SER A 141 1.47 -8.50 4.30
CA SER A 141 2.64 -9.37 4.27
C SER A 141 3.60 -9.01 3.14
N LYS A 142 3.12 -8.27 2.13
CA LYS A 142 3.92 -7.76 1.01
C LYS A 142 3.66 -6.27 0.85
N LEU A 143 4.69 -5.45 0.96
CA LEU A 143 4.64 -4.03 0.70
C LEU A 143 5.64 -3.70 -0.42
N MET A 144 5.21 -2.99 -1.45
CA MET A 144 6.09 -2.46 -2.48
C MET A 144 5.93 -0.95 -2.59
N LEU A 145 7.04 -0.23 -2.47
CA LEU A 145 7.10 1.22 -2.60
C LEU A 145 7.93 1.59 -3.83
N ASP A 146 7.28 2.16 -4.83
CA ASP A 146 7.93 2.83 -5.94
C ASP A 146 7.83 4.35 -5.73
N TYR A 147 8.95 5.04 -5.86
CA TYR A 147 9.15 6.44 -5.47
C TYR A 147 9.99 7.16 -6.52
N ASN A 148 9.85 8.49 -6.57
CA ASN A 148 10.64 9.30 -7.49
C ASN A 148 12.10 9.44 -7.01
N ARG A 149 13.00 8.70 -7.65
CA ARG A 149 14.45 8.73 -7.35
C ARG A 149 15.11 10.09 -7.59
N ALA A 150 14.53 10.94 -8.44
CA ALA A 150 15.07 12.27 -8.70
C ALA A 150 14.83 13.23 -7.52
N GLU A 151 13.82 12.95 -6.70
CA GLU A 151 13.35 13.83 -5.62
C GLU A 151 13.68 13.30 -4.23
N SER A 152 14.17 12.06 -4.12
CA SER A 152 14.33 11.34 -2.85
C SER A 152 15.74 10.78 -2.68
N SER A 153 16.36 11.04 -1.53
CA SER A 153 17.64 10.42 -1.20
C SER A 153 17.46 8.95 -0.77
N GLU A 154 18.43 8.10 -1.13
CA GLU A 154 18.44 6.68 -0.73
C GLU A 154 18.41 6.53 0.80
N GLU A 155 19.06 7.42 1.53
CA GLU A 155 19.05 7.45 3.00
C GLU A 155 17.64 7.63 3.59
N THR A 156 16.84 8.52 3.01
CA THR A 156 15.47 8.78 3.50
C THR A 156 14.56 7.58 3.20
N VAL A 157 14.72 6.99 2.01
CA VAL A 157 14.02 5.76 1.62
C VAL A 157 14.38 4.62 2.57
N ALA A 158 15.67 4.43 2.86
CA ALA A 158 16.16 3.43 3.80
C ALA A 158 15.57 3.64 5.21
N ALA A 159 15.48 4.88 5.68
CA ALA A 159 14.85 5.22 6.96
C ALA A 159 13.37 4.82 7.02
N ILE A 160 12.61 5.10 5.95
CA ILE A 160 11.21 4.70 5.81
C ILE A 160 11.06 3.19 5.83
N ILE A 161 11.88 2.47 5.06
CA ILE A 161 11.85 1.00 4.99
C ILE A 161 12.10 0.41 6.38
N LYS A 162 13.15 0.86 7.07
CA LYS A 162 13.47 0.43 8.45
C LYS A 162 12.30 0.70 9.40
N TYR A 163 11.77 1.91 9.38
CA TYR A 163 10.65 2.31 10.23
C TYR A 163 9.42 1.42 10.02
N LEU A 164 9.02 1.21 8.77
CA LEU A 164 7.88 0.36 8.42
C LEU A 164 8.14 -1.11 8.78
N ALA A 165 9.35 -1.63 8.54
CA ALA A 165 9.72 -3.00 8.90
C ALA A 165 9.59 -3.26 10.42
N LEU A 166 9.92 -2.27 11.26
CA LEU A 166 9.76 -2.39 12.72
C LEU A 166 8.28 -2.41 13.15
N ARG A 167 7.42 -1.68 12.43
CA ARG A 167 5.99 -1.54 12.79
C ARG A 167 5.08 -2.60 12.16
N LEU A 168 5.46 -3.15 11.01
CA LEU A 168 4.66 -4.12 10.25
C LEU A 168 5.04 -5.56 10.61
N THR A 169 4.52 -6.07 11.71
CA THR A 169 4.88 -7.40 12.23
C THR A 169 4.45 -8.57 11.33
N SER A 170 3.46 -8.34 10.47
CA SER A 170 2.99 -9.31 9.46
C SER A 170 3.85 -9.36 8.19
N LEU A 171 4.77 -8.39 8.03
CA LEU A 171 5.51 -8.20 6.79
C LEU A 171 6.53 -9.31 6.54
N LYS A 172 6.43 -9.95 5.38
CA LYS A 172 7.34 -11.00 4.89
C LYS A 172 8.16 -10.54 3.70
N MET A 173 7.68 -9.55 2.96
CA MET A 173 8.35 -9.03 1.78
C MET A 173 8.24 -7.50 1.72
N PHE A 174 9.37 -6.85 1.54
CA PHE A 174 9.44 -5.42 1.25
C PHE A 174 10.12 -5.22 -0.11
N GLY A 175 9.41 -4.61 -1.05
CA GLY A 175 9.92 -4.21 -2.36
C GLY A 175 10.16 -2.71 -2.46
N ALA A 176 11.29 -2.30 -3.03
CA ALA A 176 11.52 -0.89 -3.39
C ALA A 176 12.55 -0.77 -4.51
N TRP A 177 12.53 0.35 -5.22
CA TRP A 177 13.53 0.70 -6.23
C TRP A 177 14.84 1.23 -5.60
N THR A 178 15.31 0.62 -4.52
CA THR A 178 16.62 0.90 -3.91
C THR A 178 17.43 -0.38 -3.84
N THR A 179 18.75 -0.27 -3.92
CA THR A 179 19.62 -1.42 -3.66
C THR A 179 19.56 -1.76 -2.16
N PHE A 180 19.22 -3.00 -1.83
CA PHE A 180 19.26 -3.48 -0.46
C PHE A 180 20.65 -4.06 -0.21
N ASP A 181 21.50 -3.26 0.40
CA ASP A 181 22.91 -3.59 0.61
C ASP A 181 23.17 -4.17 2.02
N THR A 182 24.45 -4.21 2.39
CA THR A 182 24.92 -4.63 3.72
C THR A 182 24.27 -3.87 4.88
N GLU A 183 23.82 -2.63 4.68
CA GLU A 183 23.20 -1.81 5.72
C GLU A 183 21.86 -2.39 6.19
N MET A 184 21.04 -2.92 5.25
CA MET A 184 19.76 -3.54 5.58
C MET A 184 19.92 -4.89 6.28
N VAL A 185 20.97 -5.64 5.93
CA VAL A 185 21.32 -6.88 6.64
C VAL A 185 21.75 -6.56 8.07
N ALA A 186 22.65 -5.58 8.24
CA ALA A 186 23.10 -5.14 9.57
C ALA A 186 21.93 -4.61 10.42
N PHE A 187 20.96 -3.92 9.80
CA PHE A 187 19.72 -3.53 10.44
C PHE A 187 18.93 -4.72 10.98
N ILE A 188 18.64 -5.73 10.14
CA ILE A 188 17.91 -6.93 10.57
C ILE A 188 18.65 -7.61 11.72
N ASP A 189 19.96 -7.84 11.58
CA ASP A 189 20.73 -8.56 12.58
C ASP A 189 20.77 -7.85 13.94
N LYS A 190 20.83 -6.52 13.92
CA LYS A 190 20.80 -5.69 15.13
C LYS A 190 19.42 -5.70 15.80
N PHE A 191 18.33 -5.70 15.04
CA PHE A 191 16.97 -5.52 15.57
C PHE A 191 16.19 -6.83 15.79
N LYS A 192 16.58 -7.95 15.15
CA LYS A 192 15.90 -9.25 15.30
C LYS A 192 15.73 -9.75 16.75
N PRO A 193 16.63 -9.46 17.73
CA PRO A 193 16.38 -9.90 19.12
C PRO A 193 15.17 -9.20 19.76
N SER A 194 14.87 -7.97 19.34
CA SER A 194 13.73 -7.17 19.84
C SER A 194 12.51 -7.25 18.92
N TYR A 195 12.71 -7.57 17.65
CA TYR A 195 11.69 -7.65 16.61
C TYR A 195 11.86 -8.97 15.82
N PRO A 196 11.44 -10.12 16.38
CA PRO A 196 11.74 -11.44 15.80
C PRO A 196 11.19 -11.66 14.38
N HIS A 197 10.10 -10.97 14.01
CA HIS A 197 9.49 -11.08 12.67
C HIS A 197 10.42 -10.63 11.55
N LEU A 198 11.40 -9.76 11.83
CA LEU A 198 12.38 -9.31 10.85
C LEU A 198 13.20 -10.45 10.25
N SER A 199 13.34 -11.57 10.97
CA SER A 199 14.05 -12.78 10.47
C SER A 199 13.38 -13.42 9.25
N GLN A 200 12.09 -13.13 9.03
CA GLN A 200 11.31 -13.63 7.90
C GLN A 200 11.18 -12.60 6.77
N LEU A 201 11.70 -11.39 6.97
CA LEU A 201 11.56 -10.31 6.02
C LEU A 201 12.55 -10.47 4.87
N VAL A 202 12.01 -10.57 3.66
CA VAL A 202 12.79 -10.59 2.43
C VAL A 202 12.70 -9.23 1.76
N PHE A 203 13.85 -8.65 1.45
CA PHE A 203 13.93 -7.46 0.61
C PHE A 203 14.05 -7.83 -0.86
N LYS A 204 13.33 -7.12 -1.74
CA LYS A 204 13.41 -7.31 -3.19
C LYS A 204 13.54 -5.98 -3.91
N LEU A 205 14.45 -5.90 -4.87
CA LEU A 205 14.44 -4.82 -5.85
C LEU A 205 13.07 -4.81 -6.54
N GLY A 206 12.44 -3.63 -6.56
CA GLY A 206 11.21 -3.42 -7.31
C GLY A 206 11.45 -3.74 -8.77
N ILE A 207 10.82 -4.80 -9.26
CA ILE A 207 10.70 -5.09 -10.69
C ILE A 207 9.21 -5.07 -10.94
N VAL A 208 8.74 -4.08 -11.69
CA VAL A 208 7.36 -4.03 -12.20
C VAL A 208 7.42 -4.46 -13.65
#